data_AF-A0A261SHP0-F1
#
_entry.id   AF-A0A261SHP0-F1
#
_cell.length_a   1.000
_cell.length_b   1.000
_cell.length_c   1.000
_cell.angle_alpha   90.00
_cell.angle_beta   90.00
_cell.angle_gamma   90.00
#
_symmetry.space_group_name_H-M   'P 1'
#
loop_
_entity.id
_entity.type
_entity.pdbx_description
1 polymer ?
#
loop_
_entity_poly.entity_id
_entity_poly.type
_entity_poly.pdbx_seq_one_letter_code
_entity_poly.pdbx_strand_id
1 'polypeptide(L)'
;MDAIAARLIPADALGPGAKEAGVTRFLDGQLAGAWGAGDHLYRQGPFEAGTPEQGYQLSFTPAEMYRRGLAAFDEAVRKQAGKAFAELDAKAQDEWLTALQQGKPDLGPLPAAVFFQALLEGTMEGFFSDPLYGGNVDMVGWKLVGFPGAYASFSNDIERHGVVWQGQPVSIAQARAHHHAPGEGHAPPPGQAPAAQGGRHG
;
A
#
# COMPACT_ATOMS: atom_id res chain seq x y z
N MET A 1 -15.82 -7.72 -1.33
CA MET A 1 -14.43 -7.21 -1.42
C MET A 1 -13.43 -8.33 -1.62
N ASP A 2 -13.37 -9.34 -0.75
CA ASP A 2 -12.35 -10.41 -0.81
C ASP A 2 -12.21 -11.08 -2.18
N ALA A 3 -13.32 -11.48 -2.81
CA ALA A 3 -13.32 -12.07 -4.15
C ALA A 3 -12.75 -11.13 -5.23
N ILE A 4 -12.96 -9.81 -5.10
CA ILE A 4 -12.41 -8.82 -6.04
C ILE A 4 -10.89 -8.75 -5.86
N ALA A 5 -10.43 -8.56 -4.62
CA ALA A 5 -9.01 -8.44 -4.30
C ALA A 5 -8.21 -9.68 -4.75
N ALA A 6 -8.77 -10.89 -4.55
CA ALA A 6 -8.17 -12.15 -4.97
C ALA A 6 -8.07 -12.34 -6.50
N ARG A 7 -8.81 -11.56 -7.30
CA ARG A 7 -8.64 -11.52 -8.77
C ARG A 7 -7.65 -10.45 -9.20
N LEU A 8 -7.57 -9.33 -8.48
CA LEU A 8 -6.63 -8.24 -8.76
C LEU A 8 -5.18 -8.64 -8.45
N ILE A 9 -4.94 -9.33 -7.33
CA ILE A 9 -3.64 -9.95 -7.00
C ILE A 9 -3.91 -11.40 -6.58
N PRO A 10 -3.86 -12.36 -7.52
CA PRO A 10 -4.12 -13.76 -7.23
C PRO A 10 -2.94 -14.43 -6.52
N ALA A 11 -3.23 -15.52 -5.78
CA ALA A 11 -2.19 -16.45 -5.38
C ALA A 11 -1.81 -17.31 -6.60
N ASP A 12 -0.53 -17.41 -6.89
CA ASP A 12 -0.01 -18.13 -8.06
C ASP A 12 1.40 -18.70 -7.80
N ALA A 13 2.13 -19.03 -8.88
CA ALA A 13 3.48 -19.59 -8.79
C ALA A 13 4.52 -18.64 -8.17
N LEU A 14 4.23 -17.33 -8.13
CA LEU A 14 5.09 -16.32 -7.51
C LEU A 14 4.87 -16.20 -6.01
N GLY A 15 3.73 -16.68 -5.49
CA GLY A 15 3.49 -16.76 -4.06
C GLY A 15 2.05 -16.42 -3.64
N PRO A 16 1.87 -16.04 -2.36
CA PRO A 16 0.57 -15.68 -1.79
C PRO A 16 -0.03 -14.42 -2.44
N GLY A 17 -1.36 -14.38 -2.56
CA GLY A 17 -2.08 -13.27 -3.17
C GLY A 17 -2.70 -12.30 -2.15
N ALA A 18 -3.59 -11.43 -2.62
CA ALA A 18 -4.26 -10.41 -1.80
C ALA A 18 -4.96 -10.98 -0.56
N LYS A 19 -5.51 -12.19 -0.70
CA LYS A 19 -6.23 -12.86 0.38
C LYS A 19 -5.29 -13.22 1.53
N GLU A 20 -4.19 -13.89 1.21
CA GLU A 20 -3.18 -14.30 2.19
C GLU A 20 -2.45 -13.08 2.78
N ALA A 21 -2.26 -12.02 1.99
CA ALA A 21 -1.71 -10.75 2.45
C ALA A 21 -2.64 -9.97 3.38
N GLY A 22 -3.91 -10.36 3.56
CA GLY A 22 -4.84 -9.66 4.44
C GLY A 22 -5.37 -8.34 3.89
N VAL A 23 -5.38 -8.15 2.56
CA VAL A 23 -5.81 -6.91 1.90
C VAL A 23 -7.22 -6.48 2.33
N THR A 24 -8.17 -7.42 2.43
CA THR A 24 -9.54 -7.09 2.84
C THR A 24 -9.58 -6.50 4.26
N ARG A 25 -8.78 -7.04 5.19
CA ARG A 25 -8.68 -6.53 6.56
C ARG A 25 -8.10 -5.12 6.59
N PHE A 26 -7.05 -4.87 5.80
CA PHE A 26 -6.48 -3.52 5.64
C PHE A 26 -7.54 -2.54 5.18
N LEU A 27 -8.27 -2.86 4.11
CA LEU A 27 -9.30 -1.98 3.56
C LEU A 27 -10.42 -1.70 4.56
N ASP A 28 -10.90 -2.72 5.27
CA ASP A 28 -11.91 -2.54 6.31
C ASP A 28 -11.43 -1.56 7.40
N GLY A 29 -10.16 -1.66 7.82
CA GLY A 29 -9.54 -0.74 8.77
C GLY A 29 -9.43 0.69 8.25
N GLN A 30 -8.96 0.86 7.01
CA GLN A 30 -8.82 2.17 6.37
C GLN A 30 -10.19 2.86 6.20
N LEU A 31 -11.21 2.11 5.74
CA LEU A 31 -12.57 2.60 5.53
C LEU A 31 -13.33 2.87 6.84
N ALA A 32 -12.95 2.23 7.94
CA ALA A 32 -13.48 2.52 9.26
C ALA A 32 -12.76 3.70 9.96
N GLY A 33 -11.58 4.08 9.49
CA GLY A 33 -10.76 5.16 10.04
C GLY A 33 -11.05 6.56 9.46
N ALA A 34 -10.20 7.52 9.84
CA ALA A 34 -10.32 8.92 9.43
C ALA A 34 -10.26 9.13 7.90
N TRP A 35 -9.49 8.29 7.19
CA TRP A 35 -9.49 8.29 5.72
C TRP A 35 -10.86 7.89 5.17
N GLY A 36 -11.43 6.79 5.68
CA GLY A 36 -12.78 6.34 5.34
C GLY A 36 -13.86 7.40 5.58
N ALA A 37 -13.75 8.15 6.69
CA ALA A 37 -14.63 9.27 7.02
C ALA A 37 -14.42 10.53 6.16
N GLY A 38 -13.30 10.60 5.42
CA GLY A 38 -12.95 11.74 4.59
C GLY A 38 -12.54 12.98 5.39
N ASP A 39 -11.96 12.81 6.58
CA ASP A 39 -11.64 13.90 7.51
C ASP A 39 -10.62 14.90 6.95
N HIS A 40 -9.74 14.46 6.04
CA HIS A 40 -8.74 15.30 5.38
C HIS A 40 -9.05 15.60 3.90
N LEU A 41 -10.21 15.17 3.40
CA LEU A 41 -10.61 15.46 2.02
C LEU A 41 -11.28 16.84 1.93
N TYR A 42 -10.82 17.65 0.98
CA TYR A 42 -11.46 18.93 0.68
C TYR A 42 -12.83 18.65 0.03
N ARG A 43 -13.91 18.79 0.82
CA ARG A 43 -15.30 18.46 0.43
C ARG A 43 -16.22 19.67 0.28
N GLN A 44 -15.68 20.89 0.33
CA GLN A 44 -16.47 22.10 0.11
C GLN A 44 -16.52 22.39 -1.39
N GLY A 45 -17.74 22.42 -1.95
CA GLY A 45 -17.97 22.59 -3.39
C GLY A 45 -17.53 23.96 -3.94
N PRO A 46 -17.68 24.17 -5.26
CA PRO A 46 -18.40 23.33 -6.22
C PRO A 46 -17.62 22.08 -6.68
N PHE A 47 -18.33 20.96 -6.86
CA PHE A 47 -17.80 19.72 -7.45
C PHE A 47 -17.89 19.84 -8.97
N GLU A 48 -16.93 20.53 -9.58
CA GLU A 48 -16.82 20.61 -11.04
C GLU A 48 -16.25 19.30 -11.59
N ALA A 49 -16.60 18.94 -12.82
CA ALA A 49 -15.91 17.87 -13.54
C ALA A 49 -14.46 18.30 -13.80
N GLY A 50 -13.54 17.90 -12.91
CA GLY A 50 -12.11 18.14 -13.07
C GLY A 50 -11.56 17.50 -14.35
N THR A 51 -10.38 17.92 -14.77
CA THR A 51 -9.66 17.23 -15.86
C THR A 51 -9.28 15.80 -15.40
N PRO A 52 -9.04 14.84 -16.31
CA PRO A 52 -8.63 13.48 -15.93
C PRO A 52 -7.45 13.42 -14.94
N GLU A 53 -6.57 14.43 -14.97
CA GLU A 53 -5.38 14.58 -14.13
C GLU A 53 -5.69 15.11 -12.72
N GLN A 54 -6.89 15.69 -12.49
CA GLN A 54 -7.29 16.30 -11.22
C GLN A 54 -8.02 15.31 -10.29
N GLY A 55 -8.24 14.08 -10.73
CA GLY A 55 -8.96 13.06 -9.97
C GLY A 55 -10.44 13.40 -9.79
N TYR A 56 -11.21 12.39 -9.41
CA TYR A 56 -12.66 12.50 -9.35
C TYR A 56 -13.14 13.16 -8.04
N GLN A 57 -13.79 14.33 -8.16
CA GLN A 57 -14.38 15.08 -7.04
C GLN A 57 -15.83 14.65 -6.76
N LEU A 58 -16.03 13.50 -6.12
CA LEU A 58 -17.36 13.14 -5.62
C LEU A 58 -17.64 13.70 -4.22
N SER A 59 -18.91 13.94 -3.95
CA SER A 59 -19.40 14.28 -2.61
C SER A 59 -19.37 13.10 -1.62
N PHE A 60 -18.92 11.90 -2.04
CA PHE A 60 -18.85 10.72 -1.17
C PHE A 60 -17.53 10.68 -0.41
N THR A 61 -17.61 10.30 0.86
CA THR A 61 -16.45 9.82 1.60
C THR A 61 -15.94 8.50 1.00
N PRO A 62 -14.67 8.12 1.17
CA PRO A 62 -14.17 6.83 0.69
C PRO A 62 -15.00 5.64 1.20
N ALA A 63 -15.44 5.67 2.47
CA ALA A 63 -16.32 4.65 3.04
C ALA A 63 -17.68 4.57 2.35
N GLU A 64 -18.27 5.70 1.94
CA GLU A 64 -19.52 5.72 1.18
C GLU A 64 -19.31 5.23 -0.26
N MET A 65 -18.24 5.66 -0.93
CA MET A 65 -17.90 5.23 -2.27
C MET A 65 -17.75 3.71 -2.33
N TYR A 66 -16.97 3.12 -1.42
CA TYR A 66 -16.78 1.67 -1.37
C TYR A 66 -18.06 0.90 -1.07
N ARG A 67 -18.83 1.32 -0.05
CA ARG A 67 -20.09 0.64 0.30
C ARG A 67 -21.10 0.67 -0.84
N ARG A 68 -21.30 1.85 -1.47
CA ARG A 68 -22.25 2.01 -2.57
C ARG A 68 -21.77 1.31 -3.84
N GLY A 69 -20.49 1.45 -4.18
CA GLY A 69 -19.90 0.83 -5.36
C GLY A 69 -19.93 -0.70 -5.29
N LEU A 70 -19.55 -1.29 -4.15
CA LEU A 70 -19.61 -2.75 -3.97
C LEU A 70 -21.04 -3.28 -4.08
N ALA A 71 -22.00 -2.59 -3.47
CA ALA A 71 -23.42 -3.00 -3.54
C ALA A 71 -23.97 -2.88 -4.97
N ALA A 72 -23.74 -1.75 -5.63
CA ALA A 72 -24.21 -1.53 -7.00
C ALA A 72 -23.55 -2.49 -8.00
N PHE A 73 -22.26 -2.79 -7.83
CA PHE A 73 -21.55 -3.73 -8.68
C PHE A 73 -22.08 -5.17 -8.50
N ASP A 74 -22.25 -5.65 -7.26
CA ASP A 74 -22.83 -6.97 -7.01
C ASP A 74 -24.28 -7.07 -7.51
N GLU A 75 -25.06 -6.00 -7.41
CA GLU A 75 -26.41 -5.93 -7.98
C GLU A 75 -26.39 -6.02 -9.52
N ALA A 76 -25.50 -5.28 -10.19
CA ALA A 76 -25.35 -5.35 -11.65
C ALA A 76 -24.96 -6.77 -12.10
N VAL A 77 -24.04 -7.41 -11.36
CA VAL A 77 -23.64 -8.79 -11.61
C VAL A 77 -24.82 -9.75 -11.43
N ARG A 78 -25.57 -9.64 -10.34
CA ARG A 78 -26.76 -10.48 -10.09
C ARG A 78 -27.82 -10.33 -11.16
N LYS A 79 -28.08 -9.11 -11.63
CA LYS A 79 -29.08 -8.84 -12.68
C LYS A 79 -28.76 -9.56 -13.98
N GLN A 80 -27.48 -9.68 -14.35
CA GLN A 80 -27.08 -10.24 -15.63
C GLN A 80 -26.64 -11.71 -15.54
N ALA A 81 -26.00 -12.12 -14.45
CA ALA A 81 -25.46 -13.48 -14.26
C ALA A 81 -26.29 -14.35 -13.32
N GLY A 82 -27.28 -13.79 -12.62
CA GLY A 82 -28.15 -14.52 -11.68
C GLY A 82 -27.48 -14.95 -10.37
N LYS A 83 -26.23 -14.56 -10.14
CA LYS A 83 -25.41 -14.94 -8.97
C LYS A 83 -24.65 -13.73 -8.42
N ALA A 84 -24.20 -13.82 -7.17
CA ALA A 84 -23.26 -12.84 -6.62
C ALA A 84 -21.93 -12.86 -7.42
N PHE A 85 -21.18 -11.77 -7.44
CA PHE A 85 -19.84 -11.76 -8.03
C PHE A 85 -18.93 -12.83 -7.43
N ALA A 86 -18.98 -13.00 -6.11
CA ALA A 86 -18.18 -13.99 -5.39
C ALA A 86 -18.56 -15.46 -5.71
N GLU A 87 -19.73 -15.69 -6.31
CA GLU A 87 -20.24 -17.03 -6.67
C GLU A 87 -19.97 -17.38 -8.15
N LEU A 88 -19.44 -16.43 -8.93
CA LEU A 88 -19.01 -16.66 -10.29
C LEU A 88 -17.70 -17.47 -10.34
N ASP A 89 -17.46 -18.17 -11.44
CA ASP A 89 -16.14 -18.75 -11.69
C ASP A 89 -15.10 -17.66 -11.98
N ALA A 90 -13.82 -18.00 -11.90
CA ALA A 90 -12.72 -17.04 -12.04
C ALA A 90 -12.75 -16.29 -13.38
N LYS A 91 -13.13 -16.96 -14.47
CA LYS A 91 -13.18 -16.35 -15.80
C LYS A 91 -14.28 -15.30 -15.85
N ALA A 92 -15.47 -15.63 -15.37
CA ALA A 92 -16.58 -14.69 -15.31
C ALA A 92 -16.26 -13.51 -14.36
N GLN A 93 -15.58 -13.76 -13.23
CA GLN A 93 -15.10 -12.67 -12.36
C GLN A 93 -14.16 -11.72 -13.11
N ASP A 94 -13.20 -12.23 -13.88
CA ASP A 94 -12.28 -11.41 -14.67
C ASP A 94 -12.99 -10.61 -15.76
N GLU A 95 -13.97 -11.21 -16.43
CA GLU A 95 -14.79 -10.54 -17.44
C GLU A 95 -15.56 -9.36 -16.83
N TRP A 96 -16.12 -9.52 -15.64
CA TRP A 96 -16.81 -8.46 -14.91
C TRP A 96 -15.87 -7.36 -14.42
N LEU A 97 -14.69 -7.70 -13.90
CA LEU A 97 -13.69 -6.70 -13.51
C LEU A 97 -13.15 -5.93 -14.72
N THR A 98 -12.96 -6.59 -15.85
CA THR A 98 -12.60 -5.95 -17.13
C THR A 98 -13.71 -5.01 -17.59
N ALA A 99 -14.97 -5.42 -17.49
CA ALA A 99 -16.10 -4.56 -17.83
C ALA A 99 -16.18 -3.35 -16.90
N LEU A 100 -15.94 -3.54 -15.60
CA LEU A 100 -15.88 -2.48 -14.60
C LEU A 100 -14.76 -1.46 -14.91
N GLN A 101 -13.56 -1.94 -15.24
CA GLN A 101 -12.42 -1.11 -15.67
C GLN A 101 -12.77 -0.28 -16.92
N GLN A 102 -13.51 -0.86 -17.86
CA GLN A 102 -13.96 -0.20 -19.09
C GLN A 102 -15.16 0.75 -18.87
N GLY A 103 -15.64 0.89 -17.63
CA GLY A 103 -16.75 1.79 -17.30
C GLY A 103 -18.13 1.30 -17.78
N LYS A 104 -18.30 -0.01 -18.01
CA LYS A 104 -19.52 -0.57 -18.62
C LYS A 104 -20.69 -0.77 -17.64
N PRO A 105 -20.51 -1.32 -16.43
CA PRO A 105 -21.61 -1.48 -15.50
C PRO A 105 -22.15 -0.14 -15.04
N ASP A 106 -23.47 -0.01 -14.97
CA ASP A 106 -24.13 1.14 -14.35
C ASP A 106 -24.10 1.00 -12.84
N LEU A 107 -23.37 1.88 -12.16
CA LEU A 107 -23.33 1.98 -10.70
C LEU A 107 -24.06 3.24 -10.19
N GLY A 108 -24.98 3.78 -10.99
CA GLY A 108 -25.71 5.01 -10.72
C GLY A 108 -24.78 6.22 -10.76
N PRO A 109 -24.66 7.02 -9.67
CA PRO A 109 -23.85 8.23 -9.66
C PRO A 109 -22.34 7.97 -9.62
N LEU A 110 -21.90 6.72 -9.45
CA LEU A 110 -20.49 6.34 -9.37
C LEU A 110 -19.99 5.80 -10.73
N PRO A 111 -19.07 6.47 -11.42
CA PRO A 111 -18.45 5.94 -12.63
C PRO A 111 -17.70 4.64 -12.34
N ALA A 112 -18.07 3.59 -13.06
CA ALA A 112 -17.50 2.25 -12.89
C ALA A 112 -15.97 2.21 -13.02
N ALA A 113 -15.40 2.93 -14.00
CA ALA A 113 -13.95 2.97 -14.19
C ALA A 113 -13.23 3.62 -13.00
N VAL A 114 -13.80 4.66 -12.40
CA VAL A 114 -13.23 5.29 -11.20
C VAL A 114 -13.29 4.35 -10.01
N PHE A 115 -14.42 3.66 -9.84
CA PHE A 115 -14.55 2.67 -8.77
C PHE A 115 -13.58 1.50 -8.93
N PHE A 116 -13.35 1.03 -10.17
CA PHE A 116 -12.31 0.04 -10.45
C PHE A 116 -10.93 0.52 -10.02
N GLN A 117 -10.55 1.75 -10.37
CA GLN A 117 -9.25 2.31 -9.96
C GLN A 117 -9.12 2.36 -8.44
N ALA A 118 -10.16 2.81 -7.73
CA ALA A 118 -10.14 2.83 -6.27
C ALA A 118 -9.94 1.41 -5.67
N LEU A 119 -10.64 0.39 -6.19
CA LEU A 119 -10.48 -1.00 -5.76
C LEU A 119 -9.05 -1.52 -6.02
N LEU A 120 -8.48 -1.18 -7.17
CA LEU A 120 -7.14 -1.57 -7.58
C LEU A 120 -6.07 -0.91 -6.71
N GLU A 121 -6.14 0.40 -6.52
CA GLU A 121 -5.26 1.17 -5.64
C GLU A 121 -5.31 0.65 -4.21
N GLY A 122 -6.51 0.49 -3.64
CA GLY A 122 -6.69 -0.03 -2.30
C GLY A 122 -6.17 -1.46 -2.13
N THR A 123 -6.26 -2.28 -3.18
CA THR A 123 -5.68 -3.64 -3.18
C THR A 123 -4.16 -3.59 -3.19
N MET A 124 -3.57 -2.74 -4.04
CA MET A 124 -2.11 -2.55 -4.11
C MET A 124 -1.56 -1.99 -2.80
N GLU A 125 -2.22 -0.99 -2.21
CA GLU A 125 -1.85 -0.44 -0.91
C GLU A 125 -1.89 -1.51 0.18
N GLY A 126 -2.98 -2.27 0.26
CA GLY A 126 -3.08 -3.35 1.25
C GLY A 126 -2.05 -4.46 1.05
N PHE A 127 -1.57 -4.67 -0.17
CA PHE A 127 -0.60 -5.72 -0.48
C PHE A 127 0.86 -5.28 -0.27
N PHE A 128 1.17 -4.00 -0.48
CA PHE A 128 2.55 -3.49 -0.43
C PHE A 128 2.86 -2.53 0.72
N SER A 129 1.88 -2.11 1.52
CA SER A 129 2.12 -1.27 2.71
C SER A 129 2.82 -2.05 3.83
N ASP A 130 3.31 -1.33 4.85
CA ASP A 130 3.82 -1.96 6.07
C ASP A 130 2.72 -2.79 6.75
N PRO A 131 2.99 -4.03 7.20
CA PRO A 131 2.01 -4.86 7.87
C PRO A 131 1.44 -4.28 9.17
N LEU A 132 2.08 -3.26 9.74
CA LEU A 132 1.53 -2.48 10.85
C LEU A 132 0.12 -1.94 10.55
N TYR A 133 -0.21 -1.67 9.29
CA TYR A 133 -1.54 -1.18 8.88
C TYR A 133 -2.58 -2.29 8.68
N GLY A 134 -2.22 -3.56 8.92
CA GLY A 134 -3.14 -4.70 8.88
C GLY A 134 -3.28 -5.41 7.54
N GLY A 135 -2.51 -4.97 6.53
CA GLY A 135 -2.30 -5.66 5.25
C GLY A 135 -0.92 -6.30 5.18
N ASN A 136 -0.47 -6.69 3.98
CA ASN A 136 0.84 -7.26 3.69
C ASN A 136 1.34 -8.25 4.77
N VAL A 137 0.45 -9.14 5.24
CA VAL A 137 0.75 -10.10 6.31
C VAL A 137 2.00 -10.90 5.95
N ASP A 138 2.88 -11.12 6.93
CA ASP A 138 4.18 -11.76 6.75
C ASP A 138 5.09 -11.10 5.69
N MET A 139 4.79 -9.85 5.32
CA MET A 139 5.51 -9.06 4.33
C MET A 139 5.58 -9.78 2.98
N VAL A 140 4.54 -10.52 2.61
CA VAL A 140 4.49 -11.32 1.37
C VAL A 140 4.69 -10.46 0.12
N GLY A 141 4.13 -9.25 0.07
CA GLY A 141 4.33 -8.31 -1.04
C GLY A 141 5.76 -7.78 -1.10
N TRP A 142 6.40 -7.54 0.05
CA TRP A 142 7.80 -7.11 0.10
C TRP A 142 8.75 -8.22 -0.30
N LYS A 143 8.50 -9.46 0.15
CA LYS A 143 9.24 -10.65 -0.28
C LYS A 143 9.14 -10.85 -1.79
N LEU A 144 7.96 -10.65 -2.36
CA LEU A 144 7.71 -10.79 -3.80
C LEU A 144 8.60 -9.85 -4.64
N VAL A 145 8.73 -8.59 -4.24
CA VAL A 145 9.51 -7.57 -4.98
C VAL A 145 10.95 -7.41 -4.49
N GLY A 146 11.37 -8.20 -3.48
CA GLY A 146 12.69 -8.11 -2.87
C GLY A 146 12.91 -6.83 -2.06
N PHE A 147 11.85 -6.18 -1.57
CA PHE A 147 11.96 -4.99 -0.74
C PHE A 147 12.44 -5.37 0.68
N PRO A 148 13.53 -4.77 1.19
CA PRO A 148 14.09 -5.13 2.49
C PRO A 148 13.27 -4.63 3.68
N GLY A 149 12.27 -3.78 3.51
CA GLY A 149 11.53 -3.17 4.62
C GLY A 149 12.25 -1.96 5.23
N ALA A 150 11.74 -1.48 6.36
CA ALA A 150 12.15 -0.23 7.02
C ALA A 150 13.40 -0.40 7.91
N TYR A 151 14.51 -0.87 7.32
CA TYR A 151 15.79 -0.89 8.01
C TYR A 151 16.27 0.54 8.31
N ALA A 152 16.68 0.79 9.56
CA ALA A 152 17.08 2.11 10.04
C ALA A 152 18.44 2.58 9.48
N SER A 153 19.27 1.69 8.92
CA SER A 153 20.46 2.08 8.17
C SER A 153 20.99 0.95 7.28
N PHE A 154 21.36 1.29 6.04
CA PHE A 154 22.20 0.47 5.16
C PHE A 154 23.68 0.88 5.20
N SER A 155 24.14 1.62 6.23
CA SER A 155 25.47 2.26 6.27
C SER A 155 26.64 1.34 5.90
N ASN A 156 26.56 0.04 6.20
CA ASN A 156 27.63 -0.93 5.89
C ASN A 156 27.48 -1.59 4.50
N ASP A 157 26.36 -1.40 3.81
CA ASP A 157 26.04 -1.98 2.50
C ASP A 157 25.93 -0.92 1.38
N ILE A 158 26.20 0.37 1.68
CA ILE A 158 26.15 1.49 0.71
C ILE A 158 27.01 1.20 -0.54
N GLU A 159 28.13 0.48 -0.39
CA GLU A 159 29.03 0.16 -1.50
C GLU A 159 28.61 -1.09 -2.30
N ARG A 160 27.63 -1.87 -1.82
CA ARG A 160 27.15 -3.11 -2.47
C ARG A 160 26.01 -2.83 -3.42
N HIS A 161 26.34 -2.70 -4.70
CA HIS A 161 25.38 -2.49 -5.77
C HIS A 161 25.01 -3.83 -6.44
N GLY A 162 23.75 -4.02 -6.81
CA GLY A 162 23.30 -5.20 -7.58
C GLY A 162 23.28 -6.53 -6.81
N VAL A 163 23.43 -6.51 -5.49
CA VAL A 163 23.31 -7.70 -4.64
C VAL A 163 21.85 -7.87 -4.23
N VAL A 164 21.27 -9.04 -4.50
CA VAL A 164 19.93 -9.40 -4.00
C VAL A 164 19.99 -9.42 -2.47
N TRP A 165 19.15 -8.61 -1.83
CA TRP A 165 19.01 -8.62 -0.37
C TRP A 165 18.54 -10.00 0.10
N GLN A 166 19.35 -10.68 0.93
CA GLN A 166 19.05 -12.03 1.44
C GLN A 166 18.49 -12.05 2.87
N GLY A 167 18.20 -10.88 3.45
CA GLY A 167 17.60 -10.77 4.78
C GLY A 167 16.08 -10.91 4.74
N GLN A 168 15.47 -11.32 5.86
CA GLN A 168 14.02 -11.16 6.02
C GLN A 168 13.69 -9.66 6.03
N PRO A 169 12.61 -9.24 5.35
CA PRO A 169 12.18 -7.87 5.44
C PRO A 169 11.77 -7.51 6.88
N VAL A 170 11.85 -6.23 7.23
CA VAL A 170 11.54 -5.74 8.58
C VAL A 170 10.48 -4.66 8.51
N SER A 171 9.35 -4.88 9.20
CA SER A 171 8.32 -3.87 9.43
C SER A 171 8.81 -2.79 10.40
N ILE A 172 8.26 -1.58 10.30
CA ILE A 172 8.44 -0.50 11.28
C ILE A 172 8.17 -0.98 12.71
N ALA A 173 7.16 -1.84 12.91
CA ALA A 173 6.82 -2.38 14.23
C ALA A 173 7.92 -3.30 14.81
N GLN A 174 8.72 -3.90 13.94
CA GLN A 174 9.78 -4.85 14.28
C GLN A 174 11.17 -4.21 14.24
N ALA A 175 11.29 -3.01 13.67
CA ALA A 175 12.52 -2.26 13.58
C ALA A 175 13.02 -1.91 15.00
N ARG A 176 14.18 -2.45 15.37
CA ARG A 176 14.87 -2.04 16.60
C ARG A 176 15.59 -0.72 16.34
N ALA A 177 15.44 0.24 17.25
CA ALA A 177 16.28 1.42 17.24
C ALA A 177 17.76 0.99 17.37
N HIS A 178 18.63 1.53 16.51
CA HIS A 178 20.06 1.40 16.72
C HIS A 178 20.42 2.16 18.01
N HIS A 179 20.74 1.43 19.07
CA HIS A 179 21.54 2.00 20.15
C HIS A 179 22.93 2.29 19.57
N HIS A 180 23.22 3.56 19.29
CA HIS A 180 24.61 3.99 19.18
C HIS A 180 25.27 3.67 20.53
N ALA A 181 26.25 2.77 20.55
CA ALA A 181 27.08 2.60 21.73
C ALA A 181 27.76 3.95 22.02
N PRO A 182 27.62 4.52 23.22
CA PRO A 182 28.35 5.73 23.56
C PRO A 182 29.81 5.35 23.76
N GLY A 183 30.65 5.62 22.76
CA GLY A 183 32.10 5.56 22.92
C GLY A 183 32.87 4.86 21.80
N GLU A 184 32.84 5.43 20.60
CA GLU A 184 34.03 5.41 19.74
C GLU A 184 34.32 6.85 19.33
N GLY A 185 35.14 7.51 20.14
CA GLY A 185 35.64 8.84 19.85
C GLY A 185 36.38 8.83 18.51
N HIS A 186 36.12 9.85 17.70
CA HIS A 186 36.83 10.11 16.47
C HIS A 186 38.35 10.18 16.74
N ALA A 187 39.09 9.13 16.39
CA ALA A 187 40.54 9.19 16.42
C ALA A 187 40.99 10.20 15.36
N PRO A 188 41.81 11.20 15.70
CA PRO A 188 42.26 12.17 14.71
C PRO A 188 43.15 11.47 13.67
N PRO A 189 43.11 11.92 12.40
CA PRO A 189 43.86 11.30 11.32
C PRO A 189 45.38 11.34 11.57
N PRO A 190 46.14 10.31 11.15
CA PRO A 190 47.57 10.27 11.35
C PRO A 190 48.24 11.30 10.43
N GLY A 191 48.83 12.35 11.01
CA GLY A 191 49.57 13.33 10.20
C GLY A 191 49.87 14.71 10.80
N GLN A 192 49.56 14.99 12.06
CA GLN A 192 50.00 16.23 12.70
C GLN A 192 51.03 15.93 13.78
N ALA A 193 52.28 16.29 13.50
CA ALA A 193 53.37 16.23 14.48
C ALA A 193 53.04 17.13 15.70
N PRO A 194 53.40 16.72 16.92
CA PRO A 194 53.18 17.55 18.10
C PRO A 194 54.06 18.80 18.05
N ALA A 195 53.43 19.97 18.07
CA ALA A 195 54.12 21.22 18.36
C ALA A 195 54.69 21.15 19.79
N ALA A 196 56.00 21.28 19.90
CA ALA A 196 56.71 21.26 21.17
C ALA A 196 56.23 22.37 22.11
N GLN A 197 55.96 22.00 23.35
CA GLN A 197 55.72 22.92 24.46
C GLN A 197 57.04 23.58 24.90
N GLY A 198 57.01 24.90 25.01
CA GLY A 198 57.81 25.66 25.98
C GLY A 198 56.95 26.86 26.39
N GLY A 199 56.77 27.24 27.65
CA GLY A 199 57.38 26.85 28.90
C GLY A 199 57.25 28.05 29.85
N ARG A 200 56.53 27.86 30.97
CA ARG A 200 56.56 28.59 32.26
C ARG A 200 56.05 30.04 32.39
N HIS A 201 55.02 30.14 33.24
CA HIS A 201 54.86 30.97 34.45
C HIS A 201 55.61 32.31 34.59
N GLY A 202 54.84 33.35 34.92
CA GLY A 202 55.28 34.63 35.46
C GLY A 202 54.20 35.69 35.30
#